data_AF-A0A9E6NQT9-F1
#
_entry.id   AF-A0A9E6NQT9-F1
#
_cell.length_a   1.000
_cell.length_b   1.000
_cell.length_c   1.000
_cell.angle_alpha   90.00
_cell.angle_beta   90.00
_cell.angle_gamma   90.00
#
_symmetry.space_group_name_H-M   'P 1'
#
loop_
_entity.id
_entity.type
_entity.pdbx_description
1 polymer ?
#
loop_
_entity_poly.entity_id
_entity_poly.type
_entity_poly.pdbx_seq_one_letter_code
_entity_poly.pdbx_strand_id
1 'polypeptide(L)'
;MSSAYDSKNEENFEAVSRAIDAALEKIAKDPSIPATISRLAKLANVHRNTLYFRQWPKARIEEIKAKRAQQKKEHAAAKAASGSPEKQLERSRLEIIYWFTQLQDARADSASQARTIKQTAAARDYYKEENQKLLHKINEMHHENQQLHNMVDVLEQEIASGQRKPNR
;
A
#
# COMPACT_ATOMS: atom_id res chain seq x y z
N MET A 1 -29.36 57.04 -14.78
CA MET A 1 -28.76 57.44 -13.50
C MET A 1 -29.10 56.35 -12.49
N SER A 2 -28.15 55.47 -12.18
CA SER A 2 -28.29 54.56 -11.03
C SER A 2 -28.07 55.39 -9.78
N SER A 3 -29.03 55.36 -8.87
CA SER A 3 -28.97 56.13 -7.62
C SER A 3 -28.05 55.40 -6.64
N ALA A 4 -27.32 56.12 -5.77
CA ALA A 4 -26.49 55.50 -4.72
C ALA A 4 -27.26 54.50 -3.82
N TYR A 5 -28.59 54.60 -3.82
CA TYR A 5 -29.51 53.66 -3.17
C TYR A 5 -29.56 52.28 -3.85
N ASP A 6 -29.37 52.19 -5.17
CA ASP A 6 -29.40 50.93 -5.90
C ASP A 6 -28.20 50.06 -5.53
N SER A 7 -27.00 50.66 -5.45
CA SER A 7 -25.77 49.97 -5.05
C SER A 7 -25.87 49.41 -3.63
N LYS A 8 -26.40 50.20 -2.68
CA LYS A 8 -26.54 49.79 -1.28
C LYS A 8 -27.61 48.71 -1.10
N ASN A 9 -28.65 48.71 -1.94
CA ASN A 9 -29.67 47.67 -1.94
C ASN A 9 -29.12 46.34 -2.48
N GLU A 10 -28.30 46.39 -3.52
CA GLU A 10 -27.65 45.20 -4.07
C GLU A 10 -26.70 44.55 -3.05
N GLU A 11 -25.84 45.34 -2.40
CA GLU A 11 -24.93 44.86 -1.35
C GLU A 11 -25.69 44.19 -0.19
N ASN A 12 -26.79 44.78 0.25
CA ASN A 12 -27.63 44.21 1.30
C ASN A 12 -28.34 42.93 0.82
N PHE A 13 -28.77 42.90 -0.44
CA PHE A 13 -29.40 41.72 -1.04
C PHE A 13 -28.45 40.53 -1.05
N GLU A 14 -27.20 40.76 -1.48
CA GLU A 14 -26.13 39.76 -1.49
C GLU A 14 -25.73 39.29 -0.10
N ALA A 15 -25.57 40.21 0.86
CA ALA A 15 -25.20 39.88 2.23
C ALA A 15 -26.24 38.94 2.85
N VAL A 16 -27.53 39.21 2.62
CA VAL A 16 -28.63 38.35 3.04
C VAL A 16 -28.61 37.00 2.32
N SER A 17 -28.35 36.97 1.00
CA SER A 17 -28.21 35.70 0.26
C SER A 17 -27.12 34.82 0.88
N ARG A 18 -25.93 35.39 1.11
CA ARG A 18 -24.79 34.69 1.71
C ARG A 18 -25.10 34.15 3.11
N ALA A 19 -25.81 34.93 3.94
CA ALA A 19 -26.23 34.47 5.27
C ALA A 19 -27.21 33.28 5.21
N ILE A 20 -28.15 33.30 4.26
CA ILE A 20 -29.09 32.21 4.03
C ILE A 20 -28.36 30.95 3.54
N ASP A 21 -27.43 31.08 2.59
CA ASP A 21 -26.64 29.97 2.09
C ASP A 21 -25.78 29.32 3.18
N ALA A 22 -25.09 30.13 3.97
CA ALA A 22 -24.29 29.62 5.10
C ALA A 22 -25.17 28.88 6.13
N ALA A 23 -26.39 29.36 6.38
CA ALA A 23 -27.33 28.69 7.27
C ALA A 23 -27.87 27.38 6.66
N LEU A 24 -28.13 27.34 5.35
CA LEU A 24 -28.54 26.13 4.62
C LEU A 24 -27.44 25.08 4.63
N GLU A 25 -26.18 25.47 4.46
CA GLU A 25 -25.04 24.54 4.58
C GLU A 25 -24.94 23.93 5.98
N LYS A 26 -25.10 24.74 7.03
CA LYS A 26 -25.08 24.24 8.41
C LYS A 26 -26.20 23.22 8.64
N ILE A 27 -27.41 23.51 8.14
CA ILE A 27 -28.51 22.56 8.17
C ILE A 27 -28.14 21.31 7.35
N ALA A 28 -27.59 21.44 6.14
CA ALA A 28 -27.24 20.27 5.33
C ALA A 28 -26.22 19.34 6.01
N LYS A 29 -25.21 19.91 6.69
CA LYS A 29 -24.12 19.18 7.35
C LYS A 29 -24.55 18.53 8.67
N ASP A 30 -25.40 19.19 9.45
CA ASP A 30 -25.82 18.69 10.77
C ASP A 30 -27.25 18.14 10.76
N PRO A 31 -27.44 16.80 10.79
CA PRO A 31 -28.76 16.18 10.80
C PRO A 31 -29.58 16.47 12.07
N SER A 32 -28.94 16.87 13.18
CA SER A 32 -29.64 17.24 14.43
C SER A 32 -30.46 18.53 14.26
N ILE A 33 -30.04 19.41 13.35
CA ILE A 33 -30.75 20.65 13.07
C ILE A 33 -31.95 20.34 12.17
N PRO A 34 -33.19 20.71 12.56
CA PRO A 34 -34.36 20.47 11.73
C PRO A 34 -34.32 21.35 10.48
N ALA A 35 -34.41 20.72 9.31
CA ALA A 35 -34.51 21.39 8.01
C ALA A 35 -35.88 22.05 7.84
N THR A 36 -36.07 23.20 8.50
CA THR A 36 -37.33 23.97 8.47
C THR A 36 -37.06 25.45 8.21
N ILE A 37 -38.01 26.12 7.56
CA ILE A 37 -37.93 27.58 7.27
C ILE A 37 -37.80 28.40 8.55
N SER A 38 -38.50 27.99 9.62
CA SER A 38 -38.40 28.61 10.94
C SER A 38 -36.98 28.58 11.50
N ARG A 39 -36.28 27.46 11.34
CA ARG A 39 -34.91 27.29 11.84
C ARG A 39 -33.90 28.00 10.95
N LEU A 40 -34.12 27.99 9.64
CA LEU A 40 -33.32 28.72 8.67
C LEU A 40 -33.36 30.23 8.93
N ALA A 41 -34.54 30.80 9.15
CA ALA A 41 -34.73 32.22 9.49
C ALA A 41 -33.92 32.61 10.75
N LYS A 42 -33.97 31.78 11.80
CA LYS A 42 -33.20 31.98 13.04
C LYS A 42 -31.69 31.89 12.81
N LEU A 43 -31.22 30.96 11.97
CA LEU A 43 -29.79 30.75 11.72
C LEU A 43 -29.16 31.80 10.81
N ALA A 44 -29.92 32.28 9.83
CA ALA A 44 -29.50 33.35 8.93
C ALA A 44 -29.76 34.75 9.50
N ASN A 45 -30.38 34.84 10.67
CA ASN A 45 -30.79 36.09 11.32
C ASN A 45 -31.67 36.99 10.42
N VAL A 46 -32.67 36.38 9.76
CA VAL A 46 -33.60 37.07 8.85
C VAL A 46 -35.05 36.78 9.19
N HIS A 47 -35.96 37.67 8.77
CA HIS A 47 -37.39 37.42 8.93
C HIS A 47 -37.90 36.34 7.96
N ARG A 48 -38.93 35.59 8.35
CA ARG A 48 -39.50 34.52 7.51
C ARG A 48 -40.02 35.04 6.17
N ASN A 49 -40.58 36.26 6.15
CA ASN A 49 -41.05 36.88 4.91
C ASN A 49 -39.91 37.10 3.91
N THR A 50 -38.71 37.44 4.38
CA THR A 50 -37.52 37.59 3.51
C THR A 50 -37.20 36.29 2.78
N LEU A 51 -37.38 35.14 3.45
CA LEU A 51 -37.23 33.82 2.82
C LEU A 51 -38.37 33.51 1.86
N TYR A 52 -39.60 33.91 2.20
CA TYR A 52 -40.79 33.70 1.39
C TYR A 52 -40.72 34.44 0.05
N PHE A 53 -40.33 35.72 0.06
CA PHE A 53 -40.18 36.53 -1.14
C PHE A 53 -39.10 36.01 -2.09
N ARG A 54 -38.05 35.39 -1.54
CA ARG A 54 -36.92 34.85 -2.32
C ARG A 54 -37.18 33.46 -2.91
N GLN A 55 -38.14 32.70 -2.37
CA GLN A 55 -38.61 31.36 -2.80
C GLN A 55 -37.57 30.22 -2.84
N TRP A 56 -36.38 30.43 -3.40
CA TRP A 56 -35.29 29.45 -3.49
C TRP A 56 -34.87 28.82 -2.15
N PRO A 57 -34.91 29.52 -0.99
CA PRO A 57 -34.55 28.89 0.28
C PRO A 57 -35.51 27.76 0.66
N LYS A 58 -36.77 27.85 0.21
CA LYS A 58 -37.78 26.81 0.43
C LYS A 58 -37.48 25.55 -0.38
N ALA A 59 -37.16 25.70 -1.66
CA ALA A 59 -36.76 24.59 -2.52
C ALA A 59 -35.53 23.86 -1.94
N ARG A 60 -34.52 24.62 -1.52
CA ARG A 60 -33.28 24.05 -0.96
C ARG A 60 -33.49 23.28 0.34
N ILE A 61 -34.41 23.73 1.20
CA ILE A 61 -34.78 22.98 2.42
C ILE A 61 -35.45 21.64 2.06
N GLU A 62 -36.34 21.61 1.07
CA GLU A 62 -36.99 20.36 0.65
C GLU A 62 -35.97 19.39 0.03
N GLU A 63 -35.00 19.88 -0.74
CA GLU A 63 -33.88 19.07 -1.23
C GLU A 63 -33.06 18.44 -0.09
N ILE A 64 -32.76 19.22 0.96
CA ILE A 64 -32.04 18.71 2.13
C ILE A 64 -32.86 17.61 2.84
N LYS A 65 -34.18 17.80 2.99
CA LYS A 65 -35.06 16.78 3.55
C LYS A 65 -35.06 15.51 2.71
N ALA A 66 -35.18 15.64 1.40
CA ALA A 66 -35.17 14.51 0.47
C ALA A 66 -33.84 13.73 0.56
N LYS A 67 -32.70 14.44 0.56
CA LYS A 67 -31.37 13.82 0.74
C LYS A 67 -31.25 13.06 2.05
N ARG A 68 -31.68 13.66 3.16
CA ARG A 68 -31.64 12.99 4.48
C ARG A 68 -32.55 11.75 4.52
N ALA A 69 -33.74 11.84 3.92
CA ALA A 69 -34.66 10.70 3.85
C ALA A 69 -34.06 9.55 3.02
N GLN A 70 -33.41 9.87 1.91
CA GLN A 70 -32.73 8.90 1.06
C GLN A 70 -31.55 8.23 1.79
N GLN A 71 -30.68 9.01 2.43
CA GLN A 71 -29.57 8.48 3.24
C GLN A 71 -30.06 7.56 4.37
N LYS A 72 -31.18 7.91 5.02
CA LYS A 72 -31.77 7.04 6.06
C LYS A 72 -32.26 5.72 5.48
N LYS A 73 -32.86 5.72 4.28
CA LYS A 73 -33.28 4.50 3.58
C LYS A 73 -32.08 3.65 3.18
N GLU A 74 -31.04 4.26 2.61
CA GLU A 74 -29.80 3.58 2.22
C GLU A 74 -29.10 2.95 3.42
N HIS A 75 -28.99 3.69 4.53
CA HIS A 75 -28.42 3.15 5.76
C HIS A 75 -29.25 2.00 6.34
N ALA A 76 -30.59 2.08 6.29
CA ALA A 76 -31.45 0.98 6.71
C ALA A 76 -31.29 -0.25 5.80
N ALA A 77 -31.19 -0.05 4.48
CA ALA A 77 -30.94 -1.12 3.51
C ALA A 77 -29.57 -1.77 3.71
N ALA A 78 -28.52 -0.98 3.92
CA ALA A 78 -27.18 -1.48 4.23
C ALA A 78 -27.14 -2.28 5.53
N LYS A 79 -27.86 -1.81 6.57
CA LYS A 79 -27.98 -2.54 7.84
C LYS A 79 -28.79 -3.84 7.70
N ALA A 80 -29.79 -3.88 6.82
CA ALA A 80 -30.50 -5.11 6.52
C ALA A 80 -29.63 -6.08 5.69
N ALA A 81 -28.84 -5.56 4.76
CA ALA A 81 -27.94 -6.33 3.90
C ALA A 81 -26.76 -6.95 4.66
N SER A 82 -26.28 -6.30 5.74
CA SER A 82 -25.19 -6.84 6.56
C SER A 82 -25.58 -8.11 7.34
N GLY A 83 -26.85 -8.52 7.30
CA GLY A 83 -27.35 -9.75 7.92
C GLY A 83 -27.48 -9.65 9.44
N SER A 84 -28.03 -10.71 10.05
CA SER A 84 -28.12 -10.82 11.52
C SER A 84 -26.71 -10.71 12.13
N PRO A 85 -26.55 -10.04 13.28
CA PRO A 85 -25.29 -10.03 14.04
C PRO A 85 -24.69 -11.42 14.26
N GLU A 86 -25.54 -12.44 14.41
CA GLU A 86 -25.14 -13.84 14.55
C GLU A 86 -24.42 -14.37 13.30
N LYS A 87 -24.92 -14.00 12.10
CA LYS A 87 -24.27 -14.39 10.83
C LYS A 87 -22.93 -13.68 10.64
N GLN A 88 -22.83 -12.43 11.07
CA GLN A 88 -21.56 -11.69 11.04
C GLN A 88 -20.54 -12.31 12.01
N LEU A 89 -20.98 -12.70 13.20
CA LEU A 89 -20.15 -13.38 14.18
C LEU A 89 -19.67 -14.74 13.67
N GLU A 90 -20.55 -15.50 13.03
CA GLU A 90 -20.17 -16.81 12.48
C GLU A 90 -19.16 -16.65 11.34
N ARG A 91 -19.36 -15.66 10.46
CA ARG A 91 -18.40 -15.34 9.41
C ARG A 91 -17.04 -14.93 9.96
N SER A 92 -17.00 -14.07 10.99
CA SER A 92 -15.74 -13.64 11.58
C SER A 92 -15.01 -14.79 12.28
N ARG A 93 -15.73 -15.72 12.92
CA ARG A 93 -15.13 -16.95 13.48
C ARG A 93 -14.47 -17.81 12.41
N LEU A 94 -15.15 -18.03 11.28
CA LEU A 94 -14.59 -18.80 10.17
C LEU A 94 -13.35 -18.12 9.57
N GLU A 95 -13.38 -16.80 9.42
CA GLU A 95 -12.24 -16.02 8.95
C GLU A 95 -11.04 -16.14 9.92
N ILE A 96 -11.27 -16.09 11.24
CA ILE A 96 -10.22 -16.28 12.25
C ILE A 96 -9.59 -17.68 12.13
N ILE A 97 -10.42 -18.73 12.03
CA ILE A 97 -9.94 -20.11 11.90
C ILE A 97 -9.09 -20.24 10.63
N TYR A 98 -9.59 -19.73 9.50
CA TYR A 98 -8.88 -19.75 8.23
C TYR A 98 -7.51 -19.08 8.33
N TRP A 99 -7.45 -17.84 8.84
CA TRP A 99 -6.19 -17.11 8.96
C TRP A 99 -5.23 -17.74 9.96
N PHE A 100 -5.75 -18.34 11.03
CA PHE A 100 -4.95 -19.10 11.98
C PHE A 100 -4.29 -20.31 11.32
N THR A 101 -5.05 -21.08 10.53
CA THR A 101 -4.50 -22.23 9.78
C THR A 101 -3.46 -21.77 8.76
N GLN A 102 -3.75 -20.74 7.96
CA GLN A 102 -2.80 -20.18 7.00
C GLN A 102 -1.50 -19.71 7.67
N LEU A 103 -1.59 -19.11 8.86
CA LEU A 103 -0.41 -18.71 9.63
C LEU A 103 0.39 -19.91 10.14
N GLN A 104 -0.26 -20.98 10.57
CA GLN A 104 0.43 -22.20 11.00
C GLN A 104 1.18 -22.86 9.83
N ASP A 105 0.53 -22.97 8.68
CA ASP A 105 1.13 -23.53 7.47
C ASP A 105 2.34 -22.70 7.03
N ALA A 106 2.19 -21.37 6.94
CA ALA A 106 3.28 -20.47 6.59
C ALA A 106 4.47 -20.55 7.57
N ARG A 107 4.22 -20.78 8.86
CA ARG A 107 5.28 -20.99 9.86
C ARG A 107 5.99 -22.33 9.67
N ALA A 108 5.24 -23.39 9.36
CA ALA A 108 5.82 -24.70 9.08
C ALA A 108 6.70 -24.66 7.82
N ASP A 109 6.23 -23.99 6.77
CA ASP A 109 6.98 -23.79 5.53
C ASP A 109 8.24 -22.94 5.75
N SER A 110 8.13 -21.85 6.50
CA SER A 110 9.30 -21.03 6.83
C SER A 110 10.35 -21.83 7.60
N ALA A 111 9.92 -22.66 8.56
CA ALA A 111 10.82 -23.52 9.32
C ALA A 111 11.49 -24.60 8.43
N SER A 112 10.75 -25.20 7.50
CA SER A 112 11.28 -26.21 6.58
C SER A 112 12.27 -25.59 5.58
N GLN A 113 11.97 -24.41 5.05
CA GLN A 113 12.85 -23.65 4.17
C GLN A 113 14.14 -23.25 4.90
N ALA A 114 14.04 -22.75 6.14
CA ALA A 114 15.21 -22.40 6.94
C ALA A 114 16.15 -23.60 7.18
N ARG A 115 15.60 -24.80 7.41
CA ARG A 115 16.40 -26.03 7.51
C ARG A 115 17.06 -26.38 6.19
N THR A 116 16.32 -26.32 5.10
CA THR A 116 16.82 -26.61 3.75
C THR A 116 17.96 -25.67 3.37
N ILE A 117 17.82 -24.37 3.62
CA ILE A 117 18.86 -23.37 3.37
C ILE A 117 20.14 -23.66 4.17
N LYS A 118 20.01 -24.05 5.45
CA LYS A 118 21.17 -24.43 6.26
C LYS A 118 21.89 -25.66 5.70
N GLN A 119 21.14 -26.68 5.28
CA GLN A 119 21.69 -27.89 4.69
C GLN A 119 22.38 -27.61 3.35
N THR A 120 21.76 -26.81 2.48
CA THR A 120 22.35 -26.45 1.17
C THR A 120 23.58 -25.56 1.34
N ALA A 121 23.58 -24.63 2.31
CA ALA A 121 24.75 -23.84 2.64
C ALA A 121 25.91 -24.72 3.13
N ALA A 122 25.65 -25.65 4.05
CA ALA A 122 26.66 -26.59 4.55
C ALA A 122 27.23 -27.47 3.42
N ALA A 123 26.38 -28.01 2.55
CA ALA A 123 26.82 -28.80 1.40
C ALA A 123 27.66 -27.96 0.43
N ARG A 124 27.25 -26.73 0.13
CA ARG A 124 28.01 -25.80 -0.71
C ARG A 124 29.39 -25.54 -0.12
N ASP A 125 29.48 -25.25 1.17
CA ASP A 125 30.74 -24.92 1.83
C ASP A 125 31.69 -26.13 1.83
N TYR A 126 31.16 -27.33 2.08
CA TYR A 126 31.92 -28.57 1.96
C TYR A 126 32.51 -28.77 0.54
N TYR A 127 31.68 -28.67 -0.51
CA TYR A 127 32.17 -28.83 -1.88
C TYR A 127 33.13 -27.71 -2.30
N LYS A 128 32.97 -26.51 -1.75
CA LYS A 128 33.90 -25.41 -2.01
C LYS A 128 35.27 -25.69 -1.42
N GLU A 129 35.32 -26.16 -0.17
CA GLU A 129 36.58 -26.55 0.48
C GLU A 129 37.26 -27.71 -0.26
N GLU A 130 36.49 -28.72 -0.66
CA GLU A 130 37.03 -29.86 -1.39
C GLU A 130 37.60 -29.44 -2.76
N ASN A 131 36.88 -28.58 -3.50
CA ASN A 131 37.38 -28.03 -4.75
C ASN A 131 38.67 -27.20 -4.55
N GLN A 132 38.79 -26.46 -3.46
CA GLN A 132 40.02 -25.71 -3.15
C GLN A 132 41.21 -26.64 -2.92
N LYS A 133 41.03 -27.76 -2.21
CA LYS A 133 42.07 -28.78 -2.03
C LYS A 133 42.47 -29.41 -3.35
N LEU A 134 41.51 -29.78 -4.18
CA LEU A 134 41.76 -30.36 -5.50
C LEU A 134 42.53 -29.38 -6.40
N LEU A 135 42.14 -28.10 -6.42
CA LEU A 135 42.86 -27.07 -7.15
C LEU A 135 44.30 -26.90 -6.66
N HIS A 136 44.52 -26.91 -5.34
CA HIS A 136 45.86 -26.86 -4.78
C HIS A 136 46.70 -28.06 -5.24
N LYS A 137 46.13 -29.28 -5.19
CA LYS A 137 46.83 -30.48 -5.63
C LYS A 137 47.14 -30.47 -7.13
N ILE A 138 46.21 -29.99 -7.95
CA ILE A 138 46.42 -29.81 -9.39
C ILE A 138 47.59 -28.86 -9.65
N ASN A 139 47.66 -27.73 -8.93
CA ASN A 139 48.75 -26.77 -9.07
C ASN A 139 50.10 -27.36 -8.65
N GLU A 140 50.15 -28.14 -7.58
CA GLU A 140 51.36 -28.85 -7.14
C GLU A 140 51.83 -29.84 -8.22
N MET A 141 50.93 -30.67 -8.74
CA MET A 141 51.26 -31.60 -9.83
C MET A 141 51.70 -30.89 -11.12
N HIS A 142 51.12 -29.73 -11.43
CA HIS A 142 51.57 -28.91 -12.55
C HIS A 142 53.00 -28.38 -12.33
N HIS A 143 53.32 -27.95 -11.12
CA HIS A 143 54.66 -27.47 -10.79
C HIS A 143 55.70 -28.60 -10.87
N GLU A 144 55.41 -29.77 -10.31
CA GLU A 144 56.26 -30.96 -10.41
C GLU A 144 56.49 -31.36 -11.87
N ASN A 145 55.41 -31.42 -12.67
CA ASN A 145 55.55 -31.68 -14.10
C ASN A 145 56.47 -30.65 -14.76
N GLN A 146 56.33 -29.37 -14.47
CA GLN A 146 57.20 -28.33 -15.03
C GLN A 146 58.67 -28.53 -14.62
N GLN A 147 58.94 -28.89 -13.36
CA GLN A 147 60.30 -29.20 -12.90
C GLN A 147 60.89 -30.40 -13.64
N LEU A 148 60.10 -31.47 -13.82
CA LEU A 148 60.53 -32.66 -14.55
C LEU A 148 60.82 -32.35 -16.03
N HIS A 149 59.97 -31.56 -16.69
CA HIS A 149 60.22 -31.13 -18.08
C HIS A 149 61.52 -30.32 -18.17
N ASN A 150 61.73 -29.34 -17.28
CA ASN A 150 62.97 -28.57 -17.25
C ASN A 150 64.21 -29.45 -17.02
N MET A 151 64.11 -30.47 -16.16
CA MET A 151 65.20 -31.40 -15.91
C MET A 151 65.52 -32.26 -17.13
N VAL A 152 64.49 -32.75 -17.83
CA VAL A 152 64.64 -33.47 -19.10
C VAL A 152 65.32 -32.57 -20.13
N ASP A 153 64.88 -31.32 -20.29
CA ASP A 153 65.48 -30.37 -21.23
C ASP A 153 66.97 -30.14 -20.96
N VAL A 154 67.36 -30.01 -19.69
CA VAL A 154 68.77 -29.86 -19.29
C VAL A 154 69.57 -31.12 -19.62
N LEU A 155 69.04 -32.30 -19.30
CA LEU A 155 69.71 -33.58 -19.59
C LEU A 155 69.86 -33.80 -21.10
N GLU A 156 68.86 -33.45 -21.90
CA GLU A 156 68.93 -33.50 -23.36
C GLU A 156 70.00 -32.57 -23.92
N GLN A 157 70.11 -31.35 -23.37
CA GLN A 157 71.18 -30.40 -23.73
C GLN A 157 72.57 -30.93 -23.34
N GLU A 158 72.71 -31.54 -22.15
CA GLU A 158 73.97 -32.14 -21.71
C GLU A 158 74.40 -33.29 -22.60
N ILE A 159 73.48 -34.22 -22.94
CA ILE A 159 73.74 -35.33 -23.87
C ILE A 159 74.18 -34.79 -25.23
N ALA A 160 73.46 -33.80 -25.77
CA ALA A 160 73.81 -33.16 -27.05
C ALA A 160 75.19 -32.47 -27.00
N SER A 161 75.59 -31.91 -25.85
CA SER A 161 76.89 -31.28 -25.67
C SER A 161 78.04 -32.28 -25.46
N GLY A 162 77.78 -33.40 -24.75
CA GLY A 162 78.76 -34.46 -24.48
C GLY A 162 79.13 -35.25 -25.74
N GLN A 163 78.16 -35.46 -26.63
CA GLN A 163 78.39 -36.05 -27.95
C GLN A 163 79.26 -35.17 -28.88
N ARG A 164 79.42 -33.87 -28.57
CA ARG A 164 80.25 -32.93 -29.36
C ARG A 164 81.72 -32.86 -28.92
N LYS A 165 82.13 -33.50 -27.83
CA LYS A 165 83.56 -33.58 -27.45
C LYS A 165 84.18 -34.86 -28.06
N PRO A 166 85.02 -34.76 -29.11
CA PRO A 166 85.69 -35.93 -29.67
C PRO A 166 86.79 -36.41 -28.71
N ASN A 167 86.84 -37.73 -28.51
CA ASN A 167 87.98 -38.44 -27.93
C ASN A 167 89.28 -37.98 -28.59
N ARG A 168 90.22 -37.48 -27.79
CA ARG A 168 91.62 -37.28 -28.16
C ARG A 168 92.50 -38.08 -27.22
#